data_AF-A0A968I4Y8-F1
#
_entry.id   AF-A0A968I4Y8-F1
#
_cell.length_a   1.000
_cell.length_b   1.000
_cell.length_c   1.000
_cell.angle_alpha   90.00
_cell.angle_beta   90.00
_cell.angle_gamma   90.00
#
_symmetry.space_group_name_H-M   'P 1'
#
loop_
_entity.id
_entity.type
_entity.pdbx_description
1 polymer ?
#
loop_
_entity_poly.entity_id
_entity_poly.type
_entity_poly.pdbx_seq_one_letter_code
_entity_poly.pdbx_strand_id
1 'polypeptide(L)'
;MMTTTLLVAPAGSGKTTTAVRFALERAAALERVIVLTLPNQREGWLERLAAGGASLGVEVTNLQNVCYRMLDRLGENRAVVLNPGRVALTRAPRDGADASDQSRRGAAVRP
;
A
#
# COMPACT_ATOMS: atom_id res chain seq x y z
N MET A 1 -21.50 1.60 -18.84
CA MET A 1 -22.41 1.12 -17.80
C MET A 1 -21.57 0.37 -16.76
N MET A 2 -21.63 0.73 -15.48
CA MET A 2 -20.91 0.02 -14.42
C MET A 2 -21.68 -1.27 -14.09
N THR A 3 -21.04 -2.43 -14.21
CA THR A 3 -21.65 -3.72 -13.88
C THR A 3 -21.12 -4.23 -12.54
N THR A 4 -22.02 -4.70 -11.69
CA THR A 4 -21.69 -5.29 -10.39
C THR A 4 -22.19 -6.72 -10.35
N THR A 5 -21.33 -7.63 -9.91
CA THR A 5 -21.67 -9.05 -9.75
C THR A 5 -21.31 -9.50 -8.34
N LEU A 6 -22.24 -10.17 -7.66
CA LEU A 6 -22.04 -10.73 -6.33
C LEU A 6 -21.91 -12.25 -6.41
N LEU A 7 -20.79 -12.80 -5.93
CA LEU A 7 -20.54 -14.23 -5.86
C LEU A 7 -20.61 -14.72 -4.40
N VAL A 8 -21.66 -15.46 -4.05
CA VAL A 8 -21.87 -16.04 -2.71
C VAL A 8 -21.89 -17.56 -2.79
N ALA A 9 -21.11 -18.20 -1.93
CA ALA A 9 -21.08 -19.66 -1.79
C ALA A 9 -20.48 -20.06 -0.43
N PRO A 10 -20.69 -21.29 0.06
CA PRO A 10 -20.02 -21.82 1.25
C PRO A 10 -18.49 -21.76 1.19
N ALA A 11 -17.84 -21.90 2.35
CA ALA A 11 -16.39 -22.08 2.40
C ALA A 11 -15.97 -23.35 1.63
N GLY A 12 -14.84 -23.30 0.94
CA GLY A 12 -14.38 -24.42 0.11
C GLY A 12 -15.07 -24.58 -1.26
N SER A 13 -16.17 -23.87 -1.54
CA SER A 13 -16.89 -23.97 -2.84
C SER A 13 -16.16 -23.34 -4.04
N GLY A 14 -14.89 -22.96 -3.92
CA GLY A 14 -14.09 -22.48 -5.04
C GLY A 14 -14.25 -21.00 -5.41
N LYS A 15 -14.83 -20.14 -4.55
CA LYS A 15 -15.00 -18.69 -4.83
C LYS A 15 -13.70 -18.01 -5.31
N THR A 16 -12.62 -18.24 -4.58
CA THR A 16 -11.30 -17.70 -4.92
C THR A 16 -10.81 -18.27 -6.26
N THR A 17 -11.02 -19.56 -6.51
CA THR A 17 -10.66 -20.20 -7.78
C THR A 17 -11.42 -19.57 -8.96
N THR A 18 -12.74 -19.36 -8.82
CA THR A 18 -13.56 -18.68 -9.83
C THR A 18 -13.07 -17.25 -10.08
N ALA A 19 -12.76 -16.50 -9.02
CA ALA A 19 -12.27 -15.13 -9.13
C ALA A 19 -10.87 -15.07 -9.77
N VAL A 20 -9.98 -16.02 -9.47
CA VAL A 20 -8.67 -16.15 -10.14
C VAL A 20 -8.83 -16.42 -11.62
N ARG A 21 -9.70 -17.38 -12.01
CA ARG A 21 -9.98 -17.67 -13.42
C ARG A 21 -10.50 -16.44 -14.16
N PHE A 22 -11.48 -15.75 -13.57
CA PHE A 22 -12.01 -14.51 -14.12
C PHE A 22 -10.90 -13.45 -14.30
N ALA A 23 -10.04 -13.28 -13.30
CA ALA A 23 -8.94 -12.32 -13.39
C ALA A 23 -7.94 -12.67 -14.52
N LEU A 24 -7.61 -13.94 -14.68
CA LEU A 24 -6.71 -14.40 -15.76
C LEU A 24 -7.35 -14.25 -17.14
N GLU A 25 -8.63 -14.59 -17.30
CA GLU A 25 -9.37 -14.42 -18.55
C GLU A 25 -9.40 -12.95 -18.98
N ARG A 26 -9.62 -12.02 -18.03
CA ARG A 26 -9.62 -10.57 -18.30
C ARG A 26 -8.23 -10.03 -18.60
N ALA A 27 -7.22 -10.47 -17.84
CA ALA A 27 -5.83 -10.08 -18.09
C ALA A 27 -5.34 -10.58 -19.47
N ALA A 28 -5.75 -11.78 -19.89
CA ALA A 28 -5.47 -12.30 -21.23
C ALA A 28 -6.11 -11.46 -22.35
N ALA A 29 -7.24 -10.81 -22.06
CA ALA A 29 -7.87 -9.83 -22.95
C ALA A 29 -7.23 -8.42 -22.87
N LEU A 30 -6.06 -8.29 -22.22
CA LEU A 30 -5.35 -7.03 -21.97
C LEU A 30 -6.15 -6.00 -21.17
N GLU A 31 -7.17 -6.46 -20.42
CA GLU A 31 -7.90 -5.61 -19.48
C GLU A 31 -7.12 -5.47 -18.17
N ARG A 32 -7.13 -4.26 -17.59
CA ARG A 32 -6.53 -4.03 -16.28
C ARG A 32 -7.41 -4.64 -15.19
N VAL A 33 -6.87 -5.58 -14.44
CA VAL A 33 -7.57 -6.23 -13.32
C VAL A 33 -6.96 -5.81 -12.00
N ILE A 34 -7.79 -5.41 -11.04
CA ILE A 34 -7.37 -5.12 -9.66
C ILE A 34 -8.07 -6.10 -8.73
N VAL A 35 -7.29 -6.90 -8.01
CA VAL A 35 -7.77 -7.78 -6.95
C VAL A 35 -7.52 -7.08 -5.62
N LEU A 36 -8.60 -6.66 -4.96
CA LEU A 36 -8.54 -6.12 -3.61
C LEU A 36 -8.74 -7.26 -2.60
N THR A 37 -7.72 -7.50 -1.77
CA THR A 37 -7.71 -8.61 -0.82
C THR A 37 -7.23 -8.16 0.57
N LEU A 38 -7.45 -9.02 1.57
CA LEU A 38 -6.88 -8.83 2.90
C LEU A 38 -5.35 -9.03 2.86
N PRO A 39 -4.57 -8.32 3.69
CA PRO A 39 -3.11 -8.41 3.66
C PRO A 39 -2.56 -9.84 3.78
N ASN A 40 -3.14 -10.64 4.67
CA ASN A 40 -2.75 -12.03 4.93
C ASN A 40 -3.15 -13.01 3.80
N GLN A 41 -3.98 -12.58 2.86
CA GLN A 41 -4.43 -13.41 1.73
C GLN A 41 -3.64 -13.12 0.45
N ARG A 42 -2.83 -12.06 0.43
CA ARG A 42 -2.10 -11.62 -0.77
C ARG A 42 -1.20 -12.72 -1.34
N GLU A 43 -0.43 -13.38 -0.49
CA GLU A 43 0.51 -14.43 -0.91
C GLU A 43 -0.22 -15.60 -1.58
N GLY A 44 -1.26 -16.13 -0.93
CA GLY A 44 -2.08 -17.20 -1.51
C GLY A 44 -2.82 -16.82 -2.80
N TRP A 45 -3.06 -15.52 -3.04
CA TRP A 45 -3.56 -15.04 -4.33
C TRP A 45 -2.47 -15.04 -5.40
N LEU A 46 -1.28 -14.56 -5.07
CA LEU A 46 -0.14 -14.53 -5.99
C LEU A 46 0.27 -15.95 -6.41
N GLU A 47 0.30 -16.90 -5.47
CA GLU A 47 0.57 -18.32 -5.75
C GLU A 47 -0.43 -18.90 -6.75
N ARG A 48 -1.74 -18.67 -6.55
CA ARG A 48 -2.78 -19.17 -7.45
C ARG A 48 -2.71 -18.54 -8.84
N LEU A 49 -2.39 -17.25 -8.92
CA LEU A 49 -2.20 -16.55 -10.20
C LEU A 49 -0.96 -17.07 -10.93
N ALA A 50 0.15 -17.29 -10.21
CA ALA A 50 1.38 -17.84 -10.76
C ALA A 50 1.16 -19.25 -11.32
N ALA A 51 0.46 -20.11 -10.56
CA ALA A 51 0.07 -21.45 -11.00
C ALA A 51 -0.84 -21.43 -12.25
N GLY A 52 -1.56 -20.33 -12.49
CA GLY A 52 -2.46 -20.15 -13.63
C GLY A 52 -1.82 -19.63 -14.91
N GLY A 53 -0.50 -19.42 -14.97
CA GLY A 53 0.18 -19.03 -16.22
C GLY A 53 0.72 -17.59 -16.29
N ALA A 54 1.05 -17.00 -15.13
CA ALA A 54 1.61 -15.67 -14.95
C ALA A 54 0.62 -14.49 -15.03
N SER A 55 0.89 -13.50 -14.20
CA SER A 55 -0.03 -12.49 -13.67
C SER A 55 0.07 -11.12 -14.35
N LEU A 56 0.66 -11.05 -15.54
CA LEU A 56 0.83 -9.76 -16.22
C LEU A 56 -0.55 -9.17 -16.55
N GLY A 57 -0.87 -8.02 -15.95
CA GLY A 57 -2.18 -7.37 -16.06
C GLY A 57 -3.08 -7.49 -14.82
N VAL A 58 -2.71 -8.30 -13.82
CA VAL A 58 -3.43 -8.43 -12.55
C VAL A 58 -2.65 -7.77 -11.40
N GLU A 59 -3.21 -6.70 -10.85
CA GLU A 59 -2.70 -6.03 -9.65
C GLU A 59 -3.35 -6.63 -8.40
N VAL A 60 -2.60 -7.39 -7.59
CA VAL A 60 -3.07 -7.84 -6.26
C VAL A 60 -2.67 -6.82 -5.20
N THR A 61 -3.65 -6.20 -4.56
CA THR A 61 -3.43 -5.14 -3.58
C THR A 61 -4.40 -5.25 -2.40
N ASN A 62 -4.23 -4.37 -1.41
CA ASN A 62 -5.09 -4.28 -0.24
C ASN A 62 -5.55 -2.82 -0.05
N LEU A 63 -6.52 -2.62 0.85
CA LEU A 63 -7.10 -1.29 1.08
C LEU A 63 -6.05 -0.27 1.55
N GLN A 64 -5.14 -0.67 2.44
CA GLN A 64 -4.08 0.21 2.97
C GLN A 64 -3.21 0.75 1.83
N ASN A 65 -2.75 -0.12 0.93
CA ASN A 65 -1.94 0.24 -0.23
C ASN A 65 -2.70 1.18 -1.18
N VAL A 66 -4.00 0.96 -1.38
CA VAL A 66 -4.83 1.87 -2.20
C VAL A 66 -4.91 3.25 -1.54
N CYS A 67 -5.17 3.33 -0.24
CA CYS A 67 -5.19 4.58 0.50
C CYS A 67 -3.83 5.30 0.44
N TYR A 68 -2.71 4.61 0.64
CA TYR A 68 -1.38 5.21 0.54
C TYR A 68 -1.10 5.79 -0.84
N ARG A 69 -1.46 5.06 -1.91
CA ARG A 69 -1.32 5.56 -3.27
C ARG A 69 -2.20 6.78 -3.55
N MET A 70 -3.38 6.86 -2.93
CA MET A 70 -4.24 8.04 -3.04
C MET A 70 -3.62 9.25 -2.33
N LEU A 71 -3.13 9.07 -1.09
CA LEU A 71 -2.46 10.14 -0.34
C LEU A 71 -1.20 10.65 -1.05
N ASP A 72 -0.38 9.73 -1.58
CA ASP A 72 0.82 10.08 -2.35
C ASP A 72 0.48 10.92 -3.59
N ARG A 73 -0.57 10.54 -4.32
CA ARG A 73 -1.06 11.28 -5.50
C ARG A 73 -1.61 12.67 -5.18
N LEU A 74 -2.15 12.87 -3.98
CA LEU A 74 -2.68 14.16 -3.54
C LEU A 74 -1.57 15.12 -3.07
N GLY A 75 -0.30 14.71 -3.12
CA GLY A 75 0.82 15.54 -2.69
C GLY A 75 0.92 15.73 -1.19
N GLU A 76 0.11 15.01 -0.40
CA GLU A 76 0.12 15.06 1.06
C GLU A 76 1.21 14.14 1.68
N ASN A 77 2.15 13.65 0.87
CA ASN A 77 3.19 12.75 1.34
C ASN A 77 4.38 13.53 1.97
N ARG A 78 4.22 13.91 3.24
CA ARG A 78 5.35 14.01 4.17
C ARG A 78 5.34 12.79 5.09
N ALA A 79 6.07 11.76 4.69
CA ALA A 79 6.53 10.66 5.52
C ALA A 79 5.44 9.90 6.31
N VAL A 80 4.52 9.24 5.60
CA VAL A 80 3.71 8.19 6.24
C VAL A 80 4.48 6.87 6.23
N VAL A 81 5.50 6.77 7.08
CA VAL A 81 6.05 5.48 7.51
C VAL A 81 5.18 5.01 8.66
N LEU A 82 4.23 4.12 8.39
CA LEU A 82 3.44 3.49 9.44
C LEU A 82 3.55 1.97 9.33
N ASN A 83 4.74 1.49 9.67
CA ASN A 83 4.79 0.35 10.56
C ASN A 83 4.04 0.78 11.85
N PRO A 84 3.01 0.06 12.32
CA PRO A 84 2.21 0.49 13.47
C PRO A 84 3.01 0.72 14.77
N GLY A 85 4.32 0.41 14.81
CA GLY A 85 5.19 0.62 15.97
C GLY A 85 6.11 1.85 15.97
N ARG A 86 6.24 2.64 14.90
CA ARG A 86 7.18 3.79 14.89
C ARG A 86 6.71 4.97 14.03
N VAL A 87 6.15 5.98 14.68
CA VAL A 87 6.07 7.33 14.12
C VAL A 87 7.28 8.12 14.61
N ALA A 88 8.26 8.35 13.74
CA ALA A 88 9.31 9.33 14.00
C ALA A 88 8.79 10.71 13.62
N LEU A 89 8.52 11.55 14.63
CA LEU A 89 8.22 12.97 14.43
C LEU A 89 9.51 13.70 14.06
N THR A 90 9.86 13.75 12.77
CA THR A 90 10.98 14.58 12.32
C THR A 90 10.46 15.98 12.01
N ARG A 91 10.70 16.91 12.95
CA ARG A 91 10.49 18.34 12.74
C ARG A 91 11.40 18.80 11.60
N ALA A 92 10.83 19.34 10.52
CA ALA A 92 11.61 19.96 9.46
C ALA A 92 12.24 21.27 9.98
N PRO A 93 13.53 21.55 9.74
CA PRO A 93 14.07 22.90 9.87
C PRO A 93 13.37 23.76 8.80
N ARG A 94 12.76 24.87 9.23
CA ARG A 94 12.42 25.94 8.31
C ARG A 94 13.69 26.77 8.13
N ASP A 95 14.25 26.73 6.94
CA ASP A 95 15.31 27.66 6.55
C ASP A 95 14.75 29.08 6.49
N GLY A 96 15.48 30.01 7.12
CA GLY A 96 15.28 31.44 6.97
C GLY A 96 14.93 32.21 8.25
N ALA A 97 15.84 32.25 9.23
CA ALA A 97 15.98 33.39 10.14
C ALA A 97 17.40 33.44 10.69
N ASP A 98 18.18 34.34 10.10
CA ASP A 98 19.38 34.94 10.67
C ASP A 98 19.09 35.48 12.08
N ALA A 99 19.91 35.07 13.06
CA ALA A 99 20.21 35.85 14.26
C ALA A 99 21.35 35.18 15.03
N SER A 100 22.57 35.59 14.70
CA SER A 100 23.69 35.59 15.63
C SER A 100 23.30 36.20 16.98
N ASP A 101 23.07 35.38 18.00
CA ASP A 101 23.26 35.75 19.42
C ASP A 101 23.17 34.52 20.34
N GLN A 102 24.32 33.87 20.63
CA GLN A 102 24.64 33.29 21.95
C GLN A 102 26.01 32.59 21.94
N SER A 103 27.04 33.33 21.52
CA SER A 103 28.36 33.18 22.14
C SER A 103 28.31 33.99 23.44
N ARG A 104 27.85 33.37 24.55
CA ARG A 104 28.05 33.81 25.96
C ARG A 104 27.30 32.88 26.92
N ARG A 105 27.97 31.80 27.33
CA ARG A 105 27.84 30.97 28.56
C ARG A 105 28.50 29.63 28.21
N GLY A 106 29.80 29.42 28.38
CA GLY A 106 30.60 29.81 29.52
C GLY A 106 30.38 28.83 30.67
N ALA A 107 31.26 27.83 30.73
CA ALA A 107 31.73 27.10 31.91
C ALA A 107 30.90 25.91 32.48
N ALA A 108 31.60 24.77 32.49
CA ALA A 108 31.68 23.78 33.58
C ALA A 108 30.44 22.88 33.79
N VAL A 109 30.51 21.58 34.09
CA VAL A 109 31.42 20.77 34.92
C VAL A 109 31.26 19.30 34.47
N ARG A 110 32.37 18.58 34.32
CA ARG A 110 32.46 17.10 34.35
C ARG A 110 32.35 16.61 35.80
N PRO A 111 31.81 15.42 36.04
CA PRO A 111 32.71 14.29 36.23
C PRO A 111 32.46 13.16 35.23
#